data_AF-A0A9J6GZ67-F1
#
_entry.id   AF-A0A9J6GZ67-F1
#
_cell.length_a   1.000
_cell.length_b   1.000
_cell.length_c   1.000
_cell.angle_alpha   90.00
_cell.angle_beta   90.00
_cell.angle_gamma   90.00
#
_symmetry.space_group_name_H-M   'P 1'
#
loop_
_entity.id
_entity.type
_entity.pdbx_description
1 polymer ?
#
loop_
_entity_poly.entity_id
_entity_poly.type
_entity_poly.pdbx_seq_one_letter_code
_entity_poly.pdbx_strand_id
1 'polypeptide(L)'
;MPPSKTHIYHQGDPAPTVKASEDRTSLTTPAATFQNLGSDHDIFFTVILAKDYSAYVAEAKLTYCSKFPVRRETLPPIEIESIEESASEVMVDSKGTAKKVHLTKRIPHVDPRLLHMWEVRRSLIRRWKRQRNNRKLKKRIGSLTEEAAWYAVQLSPEKLAHAPWRVKGDPQ
;
A
#
# COMPACT_ATOMS: atom_id res chain seq x y z
N MET A 1 -0.15 58.89 -53.18
CA MET A 1 -1.03 57.79 -53.64
C MET A 1 -0.50 56.47 -53.10
N PRO A 2 -1.25 55.81 -52.21
CA PRO A 2 -1.38 54.36 -52.26
C PRO A 2 -2.88 53.93 -52.22
N PRO A 3 -3.23 52.75 -52.77
CA PRO A 3 -4.62 52.39 -53.05
C PRO A 3 -5.38 51.72 -51.89
N SER A 4 -6.67 52.06 -51.89
CA SER A 4 -7.90 51.38 -51.45
C SER A 4 -7.88 50.15 -50.53
N LYS A 5 -8.67 50.33 -49.46
CA LYS A 5 -9.45 49.35 -48.67
C LYS A 5 -9.91 48.09 -49.43
N THR A 6 -9.89 46.95 -48.72
CA THR A 6 -11.01 46.00 -48.73
C THR A 6 -11.10 45.32 -47.37
N HIS A 7 -12.12 45.70 -46.60
CA HIS A 7 -12.59 44.97 -45.43
C HIS A 7 -13.40 43.77 -45.91
N ILE A 8 -13.10 42.58 -45.42
CA ILE A 8 -14.02 41.45 -45.43
C ILE A 8 -14.19 41.01 -43.97
N TYR A 9 -15.39 41.22 -43.44
CA TYR A 9 -15.84 40.67 -42.16
C TYR A 9 -16.28 39.22 -42.40
N HIS A 10 -15.67 38.27 -41.70
CA HIS A 10 -16.31 36.99 -41.41
C HIS A 10 -16.58 36.92 -39.92
N GLN A 11 -17.87 36.86 -39.61
CA GLN A 11 -18.48 36.72 -38.31
C GLN A 11 -18.35 35.27 -37.86
N GLY A 12 -17.78 35.04 -36.67
CA GLY A 12 -17.67 33.72 -36.03
C GLY A 12 -17.35 33.92 -34.55
N ASP A 13 -18.22 33.37 -33.69
CA ASP A 13 -18.40 33.66 -32.27
C ASP A 13 -17.15 33.51 -31.36
N PRO A 14 -17.13 34.20 -30.20
CA PRO A 14 -16.01 34.17 -29.26
C PRO A 14 -15.86 32.82 -28.53
N ALA A 15 -14.59 32.42 -28.39
CA ALA A 15 -14.13 31.23 -27.68
C ALA A 15 -14.66 31.16 -26.22
N PRO A 16 -15.08 29.97 -25.73
CA PRO A 16 -15.45 29.83 -24.33
C PRO A 16 -14.21 29.87 -23.42
N THR A 17 -14.33 30.71 -22.41
CA THR A 17 -13.41 30.99 -21.30
C THR A 17 -12.76 29.75 -20.70
N VAL A 18 -11.42 29.75 -20.69
CA VAL A 18 -10.55 28.80 -19.97
C VAL A 18 -10.84 28.92 -18.47
N LYS A 19 -11.33 27.84 -17.85
CA LYS A 19 -11.17 27.65 -16.40
C LYS A 19 -9.87 26.88 -16.17
N ALA A 20 -8.88 27.59 -15.64
CA ALA A 20 -7.69 26.98 -15.07
C ALA A 20 -8.11 26.15 -13.84
N SER A 21 -7.99 24.83 -13.92
CA SER A 21 -7.82 23.99 -12.74
C SER A 21 -6.38 23.52 -12.73
N GLU A 22 -5.64 24.05 -11.77
CA GLU A 22 -4.30 23.61 -11.41
C GLU A 22 -4.31 22.12 -11.12
N ASP A 23 -3.59 21.32 -11.90
CA ASP A 23 -2.85 20.21 -11.31
C ASP A 23 -1.65 19.81 -12.18
N ARG A 24 -0.57 19.50 -11.48
CA ARG A 24 0.80 19.58 -11.94
C ARG A 24 1.19 18.49 -12.95
N THR A 25 1.82 18.96 -14.02
CA THR A 25 2.75 18.31 -14.96
C THR A 25 3.32 16.94 -14.55
N SER A 26 3.15 15.96 -15.44
CA SER A 26 4.28 15.14 -15.88
C SER A 26 4.27 15.10 -17.42
N LEU A 27 5.30 15.68 -18.03
CA LEU A 27 5.48 15.70 -19.47
C LEU A 27 5.73 14.27 -19.96
N THR A 28 5.03 13.85 -21.00
CA THR A 28 5.43 12.69 -21.80
C THR A 28 5.16 12.99 -23.26
N THR A 29 6.22 12.99 -24.05
CA THR A 29 6.21 13.24 -25.48
C THR A 29 5.41 12.14 -26.17
N PRO A 30 4.32 12.46 -26.90
CA PRO A 30 3.63 11.46 -27.70
C PRO A 30 4.53 11.02 -28.85
N ALA A 31 4.86 9.73 -28.92
CA ALA A 31 5.47 9.13 -30.09
C ALA A 31 4.36 8.93 -31.14
N ALA A 32 4.32 9.81 -32.14
CA ALA A 32 3.34 9.72 -33.21
C ALA A 32 3.75 8.67 -34.24
N THR A 33 2.99 7.59 -34.35
CA THR A 33 3.01 6.73 -35.55
C THR A 33 1.85 7.15 -36.44
N PHE A 34 2.16 7.92 -37.49
CA PHE A 34 1.20 8.37 -38.50
C PHE A 34 0.99 7.27 -39.53
N GLN A 35 -0.16 6.59 -39.50
CA GLN A 35 -0.72 5.94 -40.69
C GLN A 35 -2.10 6.54 -40.94
N ASN A 36 -2.23 7.21 -42.09
CA ASN A 36 -3.45 7.85 -42.57
C ASN A 36 -4.19 6.88 -43.50
N LEU A 37 -5.43 6.52 -43.15
CA LEU A 37 -6.27 5.58 -43.93
C LEU A 37 -7.34 6.27 -44.81
N GLY A 38 -7.27 7.59 -44.99
CA GLY A 38 -8.17 8.30 -45.91
C GLY A 38 -9.59 8.51 -45.36
N SER A 39 -10.00 9.78 -45.36
CA SER A 39 -11.33 10.32 -45.04
C SER A 39 -11.81 10.11 -43.59
N ASP A 40 -11.50 11.12 -42.76
CA ASP A 40 -12.17 11.52 -41.50
C ASP A 40 -12.17 10.59 -40.29
N HIS A 41 -11.32 9.56 -40.26
CA HIS A 41 -11.20 8.69 -39.09
C HIS A 41 -9.75 8.53 -38.64
N ASP A 42 -9.37 9.28 -37.60
CA ASP A 42 -8.15 9.05 -36.84
C ASP A 42 -8.45 8.10 -35.67
N ILE A 43 -7.80 6.94 -35.64
CA ILE A 43 -7.83 6.02 -34.49
C ILE A 43 -6.76 6.48 -33.50
N PHE A 44 -7.18 7.19 -32.46
CA PHE A 44 -6.30 7.50 -31.33
C PHE A 44 -6.26 6.32 -30.37
N PHE A 45 -5.11 5.65 -30.28
CA PHE A 45 -4.85 4.72 -29.20
C PHE A 45 -4.06 5.45 -28.10
N THR A 46 -4.66 5.54 -26.91
CA THR A 46 -4.00 6.08 -25.72
C THR A 46 -3.91 4.99 -24.67
N VAL A 47 -2.71 4.71 -24.18
CA VAL A 47 -2.51 3.80 -23.04
C VAL A 47 -2.77 4.58 -21.76
N ILE A 48 -3.92 4.34 -21.14
CA ILE A 48 -4.19 4.83 -19.80
C ILE A 48 -3.61 3.82 -18.81
N LEU A 49 -2.50 4.17 -18.14
CA LEU A 49 -2.03 3.43 -16.98
C LEU A 49 -2.99 3.72 -15.82
N ALA A 50 -4.04 2.89 -15.72
CA ALA A 50 -4.93 2.93 -14.58
C ALA A 50 -4.11 2.60 -13.32
N LYS A 51 -4.25 3.44 -12.29
CA LYS A 51 -3.75 3.10 -10.96
C LYS A 51 -4.59 1.90 -10.51
N ASP A 52 -3.99 0.72 -10.40
CA ASP A 52 -4.70 -0.46 -9.92
C ASP A 52 -5.37 -0.14 -8.59
N TYR A 53 -6.68 0.10 -8.62
CA TYR A 53 -7.51 0.07 -7.44
C TYR A 53 -7.58 -1.37 -7.02
N SER A 54 -6.60 -1.73 -6.20
CA SER A 54 -6.43 -3.01 -5.58
C SER A 54 -7.71 -3.34 -4.79
N ALA A 55 -8.63 -4.06 -5.42
CA ALA A 55 -9.92 -4.41 -4.84
C ALA A 55 -9.73 -5.10 -3.48
N TYR A 56 -10.53 -4.68 -2.50
CA TYR A 56 -10.64 -5.35 -1.21
C TYR A 56 -10.99 -6.83 -1.44
N VAL A 57 -10.26 -7.72 -0.78
CA VAL A 57 -10.48 -9.17 -0.87
C VAL A 57 -11.00 -9.71 0.46
N ALA A 58 -10.35 -9.36 1.58
CA ALA A 58 -10.70 -9.88 2.90
C ALA A 58 -10.09 -9.02 4.02
N GLU A 59 -10.43 -9.32 5.28
CA GLU A 59 -9.83 -8.74 6.48
C GLU A 59 -8.92 -9.76 7.17
N ALA A 60 -7.68 -9.38 7.48
CA ALA A 60 -6.81 -10.13 8.38
C ALA A 60 -6.80 -9.48 9.78
N LYS A 61 -6.90 -10.32 10.82
CA LYS A 61 -6.71 -9.88 12.21
C LYS A 61 -5.24 -10.01 12.59
N LEU A 62 -4.63 -8.91 13.03
CA LEU A 62 -3.28 -8.90 13.56
C LEU A 62 -3.27 -8.53 15.03
N THR A 63 -2.91 -9.49 15.88
CA THR A 63 -2.76 -9.28 17.33
C THR A 63 -1.39 -8.72 17.66
N TYR A 64 -1.33 -7.58 18.36
CA TYR A 64 -0.07 -6.99 18.80
C TYR A 64 0.29 -7.48 20.20
N CYS A 65 0.98 -8.62 20.30
CA CYS A 65 1.34 -9.21 21.58
C CYS A 65 2.18 -8.27 22.46
N SER A 66 2.98 -7.36 21.88
CA SER A 66 3.76 -6.37 22.63
C SER A 66 2.92 -5.31 23.35
N LYS A 67 1.66 -5.11 22.94
CA LYS A 67 0.73 -4.18 23.60
C LYS A 67 -0.08 -4.83 24.70
N PHE A 68 -0.04 -6.16 24.77
CA PHE A 68 -0.77 -6.92 25.78
C PHE A 68 -0.28 -6.61 27.20
N PRO A 69 1.04 -6.60 27.51
CA PRO A 69 1.53 -6.22 28.84
C PRO A 69 1.14 -4.79 29.22
N VAL A 70 1.34 -3.83 28.30
CA VAL A 70 0.99 -2.42 28.52
C VAL A 70 -0.50 -2.24 28.80
N ARG A 71 -1.37 -3.01 28.12
CA ARG A 71 -2.81 -2.97 28.36
C ARG A 71 -3.18 -3.58 29.72
N ARG A 72 -2.53 -4.68 30.11
CA ARG A 72 -2.75 -5.31 31.42
C ARG A 72 -2.28 -4.43 32.58
N GLU A 73 -1.21 -3.67 32.41
CA GLU A 73 -0.73 -2.70 33.41
C GLU A 73 -1.74 -1.58 33.69
N THR A 74 -2.64 -1.28 32.74
CA THR A 74 -3.66 -0.24 32.89
C THR A 74 -5.01 -0.74 33.40
N LEU A 75 -5.19 -2.06 33.46
CA LEU A 75 -6.45 -2.69 33.87
C LEU A 75 -6.35 -3.17 35.32
N PRO A 76 -7.48 -3.27 36.04
CA PRO A 76 -7.47 -3.86 37.37
C PRO A 76 -6.93 -5.30 37.32
N PRO A 77 -6.28 -5.78 38.38
CA PRO A 77 -5.87 -7.18 38.49
C PRO A 77 -7.08 -8.11 38.33
N ILE A 78 -6.90 -9.22 37.61
CA ILE A 78 -7.92 -10.27 37.56
C ILE A 78 -7.91 -11.00 38.90
N GLU A 79 -9.02 -10.95 39.60
CA GLU A 79 -9.31 -11.89 40.68
C GLU A 79 -9.74 -13.22 40.05
N ILE A 80 -8.91 -14.25 40.21
CA ILE A 80 -9.12 -15.54 39.53
C ILE A 80 -10.07 -16.38 40.37
N GLU A 81 -11.37 -16.25 40.12
CA GLU A 81 -12.41 -17.10 40.72
C GLU A 81 -12.64 -18.38 39.90
N SER A 82 -12.52 -18.30 38.56
CA SER A 82 -12.66 -19.41 37.62
C SER A 82 -11.64 -19.31 36.47
N ILE A 83 -11.21 -20.48 35.97
CA ILE A 83 -10.31 -20.57 34.80
C ILE A 83 -11.03 -20.07 33.54
N GLU A 84 -12.31 -20.39 33.39
CA GLU A 84 -13.14 -20.00 32.26
C GLU A 84 -13.28 -18.48 32.18
N GLU A 85 -13.51 -17.84 33.32
CA GLU A 85 -13.59 -16.38 33.42
C GLU A 85 -12.25 -15.73 33.10
N SER A 86 -11.16 -16.23 33.69
CA SER A 86 -9.80 -15.76 33.40
C SER A 86 -9.45 -15.91 31.91
N ALA A 87 -9.80 -17.04 31.29
CA ALA A 87 -9.58 -17.28 29.88
C ALA A 87 -10.41 -16.33 28.99
N SER A 88 -11.66 -16.07 29.38
CA SER A 88 -12.55 -15.16 28.65
C SER A 88 -12.01 -13.72 28.67
N GLU A 89 -11.45 -13.27 29.79
CA GLU A 89 -10.90 -11.94 29.94
C GLU A 89 -9.60 -11.78 29.16
N VAL A 90 -8.71 -12.77 29.22
CA VAL A 90 -7.49 -12.81 28.37
C VAL A 90 -7.86 -12.79 26.89
N MET A 91 -8.94 -13.45 26.47
CA MET A 91 -9.44 -13.38 25.10
C MET A 91 -9.92 -11.96 24.74
N VAL A 92 -10.59 -11.25 25.64
CA VAL A 92 -11.01 -9.84 25.45
C VAL A 92 -9.78 -8.93 25.33
N ASP A 93 -8.76 -9.17 26.15
CA ASP A 93 -7.51 -8.42 26.12
C ASP A 93 -6.73 -8.64 24.83
N SER A 94 -6.70 -9.88 24.34
CA SER A 94 -6.16 -10.24 23.03
C SER A 94 -6.95 -9.60 21.88
N LYS A 95 -8.28 -9.55 21.98
CA LYS A 95 -9.12 -8.92 20.93
C LYS A 95 -8.88 -7.41 20.81
N GLY A 96 -8.83 -6.68 21.91
CA GLY A 96 -8.63 -5.21 21.83
C GLY A 96 -7.18 -4.78 21.60
N THR A 97 -6.21 -5.69 21.67
CA THR A 97 -4.85 -5.43 21.17
C THR A 97 -4.69 -5.74 19.70
N ALA A 98 -5.71 -6.25 19.00
CA ALA A 98 -5.64 -6.56 17.58
C ALA A 98 -6.04 -5.39 16.69
N LYS A 99 -5.44 -5.30 15.50
CA LYS A 99 -5.92 -4.43 14.41
C LYS A 99 -6.35 -5.26 13.22
N LYS A 100 -7.33 -4.75 12.49
CA LYS A 100 -7.75 -5.27 11.20
C LYS A 100 -6.89 -4.68 10.10
N VAL A 101 -6.46 -5.51 9.16
CA VAL A 101 -5.72 -5.11 7.97
C VAL A 101 -6.49 -5.59 6.76
N HIS A 102 -6.77 -4.69 5.82
CA HIS A 102 -7.42 -5.05 4.56
C HIS A 102 -6.44 -5.79 3.66
N LEU A 103 -6.81 -7.01 3.29
CA LEU A 103 -6.17 -7.80 2.26
C LEU A 103 -6.75 -7.42 0.92
N THR A 104 -5.91 -7.50 -0.10
CA THR A 104 -6.28 -7.15 -1.46
C THR A 104 -5.73 -8.16 -2.44
N LYS A 105 -6.16 -8.13 -3.71
CA LYS A 105 -5.67 -9.09 -4.73
C LYS A 105 -4.14 -9.08 -4.87
N ARG A 106 -3.50 -7.93 -4.62
CA ARG A 106 -2.04 -7.75 -4.66
C ARG A 106 -1.35 -8.20 -3.36
N ILE A 107 -2.06 -8.23 -2.24
CA ILE A 107 -1.55 -8.63 -0.91
C ILE A 107 -2.57 -9.59 -0.29
N PRO A 108 -2.62 -10.86 -0.76
CA PRO A 108 -3.63 -11.83 -0.33
C PRO A 108 -3.38 -12.34 1.09
N HIS A 109 -2.14 -12.29 1.57
CA HIS A 109 -1.76 -12.74 2.90
C HIS A 109 -0.76 -11.77 3.54
N VAL A 110 -0.85 -11.61 4.85
CA VAL A 110 0.08 -10.79 5.64
C VAL A 110 0.71 -11.68 6.70
N ASP A 111 2.03 -11.85 6.65
CA ASP A 111 2.78 -12.58 7.66
C ASP A 111 2.91 -11.73 8.95
N PRO A 112 2.50 -12.24 10.12
CA PRO A 112 2.55 -11.48 11.37
C PRO A 112 3.96 -11.10 11.84
N ARG A 113 4.94 -11.99 11.61
CA ARG A 113 6.33 -11.78 12.01
C ARG A 113 6.98 -10.68 11.17
N LEU A 114 6.76 -10.70 9.85
CA LEU A 114 7.25 -9.68 8.92
C LEU A 114 6.63 -8.32 9.24
N LEU A 115 5.34 -8.30 9.58
CA LEU A 115 4.66 -7.07 9.99
C LEU A 115 5.24 -6.52 11.29
N HIS A 116 5.50 -7.38 12.28
CA HIS A 116 6.16 -6.98 13.52
C HIS A 116 7.56 -6.38 13.24
N MET A 117 8.38 -7.02 12.41
CA MET A 117 9.69 -6.50 12.01
C MET A 117 9.59 -5.11 11.36
N TRP A 118 8.58 -4.88 10.51
CA TRP A 118 8.35 -3.57 9.92
C TRP A 118 7.93 -2.49 10.92
N GLU A 119 7.12 -2.84 11.92
CA GLU A 119 6.76 -1.89 12.97
C GLU A 119 7.95 -1.50 13.83
N VAL A 120 8.77 -2.49 14.23
CA VAL A 120 10.01 -2.25 14.99
C VAL A 120 10.96 -1.40 14.15
N ARG A 121 11.12 -1.70 12.86
CA ARG A 121 11.93 -0.88 11.95
C ARG A 121 11.41 0.56 11.88
N ARG A 122 10.10 0.75 11.76
CA ARG A 122 9.47 2.07 11.69
C ARG A 122 9.65 2.85 12.99
N SER A 123 9.54 2.22 14.15
CA SER A 123 9.78 2.88 15.45
C SER A 123 11.23 3.31 15.60
N LEU A 124 12.19 2.46 15.21
CA LEU A 124 13.62 2.77 15.21
C LEU A 124 13.95 3.92 14.25
N ILE A 125 13.36 3.94 13.05
CA ILE A 125 13.55 5.05 12.09
C ILE A 125 13.02 6.36 12.68
N ARG A 126 11.84 6.37 13.32
CA ARG A 126 11.31 7.58 13.96
C ARG A 126 12.26 8.10 15.04
N ARG A 127 12.81 7.21 15.86
CA ARG A 127 13.80 7.57 16.89
C ARG A 127 15.10 8.09 16.27
N TRP A 128 15.63 7.40 15.25
CA TRP A 128 16.86 7.80 14.56
C TRP A 128 16.70 9.14 13.84
N LYS A 129 15.52 9.45 13.27
CA LYS A 129 15.26 10.78 12.67
C LYS A 129 15.44 11.92 13.66
N ARG A 130 15.13 11.71 14.95
CA ARG A 130 15.37 12.67 16.03
C ARG A 130 16.81 12.64 16.57
N GLN A 131 17.54 11.54 16.33
CA GLN A 131 18.90 11.29 16.83
C GLN A 131 19.82 10.84 15.68
N ARG A 132 19.97 11.67 14.64
CA ARG A 132 20.67 11.24 13.40
C ARG A 132 22.10 10.78 13.62
N ASN A 133 22.77 11.34 14.62
CA ASN A 133 24.15 11.02 14.98
C ASN A 133 24.28 9.67 15.70
N ASN A 134 23.17 9.05 16.12
CA ASN A 134 23.17 7.76 16.79
C ASN A 134 23.42 6.61 15.80
N ARG A 135 24.70 6.27 15.62
CA ARG A 135 25.14 5.19 14.72
C ARG A 135 24.63 3.81 15.15
N LYS A 136 24.38 3.58 16.44
CA LYS A 136 23.82 2.31 16.95
C LYS A 136 22.42 2.07 16.42
N LEU A 137 21.57 3.09 16.40
CA LEU A 137 20.22 3.00 15.81
C LEU A 137 20.29 2.73 14.31
N LYS A 138 21.17 3.43 13.58
CA LYS A 138 21.37 3.20 12.13
C LYS A 138 21.78 1.75 11.85
N LYS A 139 22.73 1.20 12.60
CA LYS A 139 23.17 -0.20 12.47
C LYS A 139 22.02 -1.17 12.77
N ARG A 140 21.27 -0.95 13.85
CA ARG A 140 20.14 -1.82 14.22
C ARG A 140 19.03 -1.80 13.16
N ILE A 141 18.74 -0.65 12.56
CA ILE A 141 17.79 -0.54 11.43
C ILE A 141 18.29 -1.36 10.24
N GLY A 142 19.58 -1.29 9.93
CA GLY A 142 20.22 -2.09 8.87
C GLY A 142 20.02 -3.58 9.10
N SER A 143 20.47 -4.09 10.25
CA SER A 143 20.34 -5.52 10.60
C SER A 143 18.90 -6.02 10.57
N LEU A 144 17.95 -5.23 11.08
CA LEU A 144 16.53 -5.59 11.05
C LEU A 144 15.96 -5.59 9.62
N THR A 145 16.49 -4.75 8.74
CA THR A 145 16.10 -4.73 7.32
C THR A 145 16.63 -5.96 6.59
N GLU A 146 17.87 -6.37 6.86
CA GLU A 146 18.47 -7.59 6.32
C GLU A 146 17.72 -8.84 6.81
N GLU A 147 17.41 -8.92 8.12
CA GLU A 147 16.66 -10.03 8.71
C GLU A 147 15.25 -10.15 8.09
N ALA A 148 14.54 -9.03 7.93
CA ALA A 148 13.22 -9.02 7.32
C ALA A 148 13.28 -9.44 5.84
N ALA A 149 14.30 -9.01 5.09
CA ALA A 149 14.49 -9.41 3.70
C ALA A 149 14.77 -10.91 3.58
N TRP A 150 15.66 -11.44 4.42
CA TRP A 150 15.97 -12.87 4.46
C TRP A 150 14.73 -13.71 4.79
N TYR A 151 13.96 -13.32 5.80
CA TYR A 151 12.73 -14.01 6.18
C TYR A 151 11.66 -13.95 5.08
N ALA A 152 11.50 -12.80 4.41
CA ALA A 152 10.60 -12.67 3.26
C ALA A 152 10.99 -13.60 2.11
N VAL A 153 12.29 -13.80 1.86
CA VAL A 153 12.78 -14.77 0.87
C VAL A 153 12.46 -16.21 1.29
N GLN A 154 12.49 -16.54 2.59
CA GLN A 154 12.09 -17.87 3.06
C GLN A 154 10.60 -18.16 2.87
N LEU A 155 9.77 -17.11 3.00
CA LEU A 155 8.33 -17.16 2.74
C LEU A 155 7.97 -17.23 1.25
N SER A 156 8.95 -17.17 0.33
CA SER A 156 8.63 -17.21 -1.09
C SER A 156 7.91 -18.53 -1.44
N PRO A 157 6.88 -18.49 -2.29
CA PRO A 157 6.12 -19.68 -2.67
C PRO A 157 6.99 -20.82 -3.19
N GLU A 158 8.10 -20.48 -3.85
CA GLU A 158 9.09 -21.42 -4.37
C GLU A 158 9.74 -22.26 -3.26
N LYS A 159 10.07 -21.68 -2.10
CA LYS A 159 10.60 -22.44 -0.95
C LYS A 159 9.49 -23.15 -0.16
N LEU A 160 8.31 -22.55 -0.07
CA LEU A 160 7.16 -23.17 0.61
C LEU A 160 6.58 -24.37 -0.15
N ALA A 161 6.77 -24.45 -1.47
CA ALA A 161 6.35 -25.59 -2.30
C ALA A 161 7.16 -26.87 -2.03
N HIS A 162 8.36 -26.74 -1.47
CA HIS A 162 9.22 -27.86 -1.09
C HIS A 162 9.09 -28.24 0.40
N ALA A 163 8.17 -27.63 1.15
CA ALA A 163 7.93 -27.98 2.55
C ALA A 163 7.10 -29.28 2.64
N PRO A 164 7.61 -30.34 3.30
CA PRO A 164 7.04 -31.70 3.25
C PRO A 164 5.68 -31.87 3.94
N TRP A 165 5.15 -30.83 4.60
CA TRP A 165 3.88 -30.91 5.34
C TRP A 165 2.64 -30.47 4.54
N ARG A 166 2.77 -30.07 3.27
CA ARG A 166 1.60 -29.76 2.43
C ARG A 166 1.04 -31.08 1.84
N VAL A 167 0.46 -31.91 2.72
CA VAL A 167 -0.37 -33.04 2.32
C VAL A 167 -1.59 -32.47 1.58
N LYS A 168 -1.67 -32.71 0.27
CA LYS A 168 -2.89 -32.48 -0.50
C LYS A 168 -3.94 -33.45 0.03
N GLY A 169 -5.02 -32.92 0.60
CA GLY A 169 -6.26 -33.68 0.69
C GLY A 169 -6.83 -33.75 -0.73
N ASP A 170 -6.67 -34.90 -1.37
CA ASP A 170 -7.38 -35.22 -2.60
C ASP A 170 -8.84 -35.53 -2.25
N PRO A 171 -9.84 -34.89 -2.88
CA PRO A 171 -11.22 -35.33 -2.76
C PRO A 171 -11.46 -36.55 -3.65
N GLN A 172 -12.04 -37.62 -3.08
CA GLN A 172 -12.73 -38.68 -3.83
C GLN A 172 -14.12 -38.21 -4.25
#